data_AF-A0A0Q9NA89-F1
#
_entry.id   AF-A0A0Q9NA89-F1
#
_cell.length_a   1.000
_cell.length_b   1.000
_cell.length_c   1.000
_cell.angle_alpha   90.00
_cell.angle_beta   90.00
_cell.angle_gamma   90.00
#
_symmetry.space_group_name_H-M   'P 1'
#
loop_
_entity.id
_entity.type
_entity.pdbx_description
1 polymer ?
#
loop_
_entity_poly.entity_id
_entity_poly.type
_entity_poly.pdbx_seq_one_letter_code
_entity_poly.pdbx_strand_id
1 'polypeptide(L)'
;MDPKVKQALDITLHNWQTMTSYQSDEKEAVADQFQSSFYVFIDTIREWVLRQDPMPQTLDDLLGNEMIQDIFDVLPAPLHLNLETELELMIDGVEREDEDKYD
;
A
#
# COMPACT_ATOMS: atom_id res chain seq x y z
N MET A 1 -10.99 -5.95 9.04
CA MET A 1 -10.48 -5.18 7.89
C MET A 1 -11.60 -4.49 7.09
N ASP A 2 -11.39 -3.25 6.64
CA ASP A 2 -12.29 -2.51 5.72
C ASP A 2 -12.40 -3.24 4.37
N PRO A 3 -13.60 -3.40 3.77
CA PRO A 3 -13.77 -4.18 2.55
C PRO A 3 -13.01 -3.65 1.33
N LYS A 4 -12.87 -2.33 1.18
CA LYS A 4 -12.11 -1.73 0.07
C LYS A 4 -10.62 -1.99 0.25
N VAL A 5 -10.12 -1.79 1.48
CA VAL A 5 -8.72 -2.07 1.83
C VAL A 5 -8.39 -3.54 1.56
N LYS A 6 -9.27 -4.45 1.99
CA LYS A 6 -9.09 -5.88 1.74
C LYS A 6 -9.04 -6.20 0.25
N GLN A 7 -9.95 -5.65 -0.54
CA GLN A 7 -9.98 -5.90 -1.99
C GLN A 7 -8.70 -5.40 -2.67
N ALA A 8 -8.24 -4.20 -2.33
CA ALA A 8 -7.00 -3.65 -2.88
C ALA A 8 -5.79 -4.51 -2.48
N LEU A 9 -5.69 -4.91 -1.20
CA LEU A 9 -4.65 -5.79 -0.70
C LEU A 9 -4.63 -7.14 -1.44
N ASP A 10 -5.78 -7.78 -1.62
CA ASP A 10 -5.88 -9.06 -2.34
C ASP A 10 -5.35 -8.94 -3.78
N ILE A 11 -5.62 -7.83 -4.47
CA ILE A 11 -5.10 -7.55 -5.82
C ILE A 11 -3.59 -7.32 -5.80
N THR A 12 -3.08 -6.50 -4.88
CA THR A 12 -1.65 -6.24 -4.72
C THR A 12 -0.87 -7.52 -4.45
N LEU A 13 -1.38 -8.39 -3.57
CA LEU A 13 -0.76 -9.67 -3.25
C LEU A 13 -0.76 -10.61 -4.46
N HIS A 14 -1.85 -10.65 -5.24
CA HIS A 14 -1.90 -11.42 -6.47
C HIS A 14 -0.86 -10.94 -7.50
N ASN A 15 -0.78 -9.63 -7.73
CA ASN A 15 0.18 -9.06 -8.69
C ASN A 15 1.63 -9.24 -8.22
N TRP A 16 1.90 -9.13 -6.92
CA TRP A 16 3.21 -9.44 -6.35
C TRP A 16 3.62 -10.89 -6.59
N GLN A 17 2.70 -11.85 -6.33
CA GLN A 17 2.97 -13.28 -6.57
C GLN A 17 3.23 -13.55 -8.05
N THR A 18 2.46 -12.93 -8.94
CA THR A 18 2.67 -13.01 -10.39
C THR A 18 4.04 -12.45 -10.77
N MET A 19 4.36 -11.22 -10.36
CA MET A 19 5.65 -10.58 -10.67
C MET A 19 6.84 -11.43 -10.21
N THR A 20 6.78 -11.99 -9.00
CA THR A 20 7.88 -12.79 -8.42
C THR A 20 8.00 -14.20 -9.00
N SER A 21 6.91 -14.75 -9.56
CA SER A 21 6.91 -16.09 -10.17
C SER A 21 7.37 -16.10 -11.63
N TYR A 22 7.31 -14.96 -12.32
CA TYR A 22 7.65 -14.86 -13.74
C TYR A 22 9.16 -14.69 -13.97
N GLN A 23 9.74 -15.55 -14.80
CA GLN A 23 11.16 -15.49 -15.19
C GLN A 23 11.40 -15.03 -16.65
N SER A 24 10.35 -14.73 -17.41
CA SER A 24 10.39 -14.45 -18.86
C SER A 24 10.55 -12.96 -19.21
N ASP A 25 10.49 -12.66 -20.51
CA ASP A 25 10.58 -11.31 -21.11
C ASP A 25 9.38 -10.40 -20.80
N GLU A 26 8.32 -10.89 -20.12
CA GLU A 26 7.14 -10.11 -19.72
C GLU A 26 7.31 -9.39 -18.36
N LYS A 27 8.54 -9.36 -17.82
CA LYS A 27 8.88 -8.80 -16.49
C LYS A 27 8.46 -7.34 -16.30
N GLU A 28 8.54 -6.52 -17.34
CA GLU A 28 8.20 -5.11 -17.27
C GLU A 28 6.68 -4.91 -17.06
N ALA A 29 5.85 -5.54 -17.88
CA ALA A 29 4.40 -5.41 -17.77
C ALA A 29 3.83 -5.95 -16.45
N VAL A 30 4.40 -7.03 -15.90
CA VAL A 30 3.98 -7.55 -14.58
C VAL A 30 4.48 -6.69 -13.42
N ALA A 31 5.63 -6.02 -13.58
CA ALA A 31 6.13 -5.07 -12.60
C ALA A 31 5.26 -3.81 -12.57
N ASP A 32 4.87 -3.28 -13.73
CA ASP A 32 3.97 -2.12 -13.83
C ASP A 32 2.60 -2.43 -13.20
N GLN A 33 2.07 -3.63 -13.43
CA GLN A 33 0.81 -4.08 -12.81
C GLN A 33 0.92 -4.16 -11.29
N PHE A 34 2.04 -4.69 -10.78
CA PHE A 34 2.30 -4.69 -9.34
C PHE A 34 2.37 -3.26 -8.80
N GLN A 35 3.18 -2.40 -9.40
CA GLN A 35 3.37 -1.01 -8.98
C GLN A 35 2.03 -0.27 -8.95
N SER A 36 1.23 -0.33 -10.03
CA SER A 36 -0.09 0.30 -10.09
C SER A 36 -1.02 -0.21 -8.99
N SER A 37 -1.08 -1.53 -8.78
CA SER A 37 -1.92 -2.09 -7.71
C SER A 37 -1.42 -1.75 -6.31
N PHE A 38 -0.12 -1.56 -6.11
CA PHE A 38 0.44 -1.13 -4.83
C PHE A 38 0.00 0.30 -4.51
N TYR A 39 0.08 1.23 -5.47
CA TYR A 39 -0.38 2.61 -5.24
C TYR A 39 -1.89 2.70 -4.97
N VAL A 40 -2.73 1.95 -5.69
CA VAL A 40 -4.18 1.87 -5.40
C VAL A 40 -4.44 1.37 -3.98
N PHE A 41 -3.65 0.40 -3.52
CA PHE A 41 -3.74 -0.10 -2.15
C PHE A 41 -3.35 0.97 -1.11
N ILE A 42 -2.27 1.72 -1.35
CA ILE A 42 -1.84 2.83 -0.49
C ILE A 42 -2.89 3.94 -0.43
N ASP A 43 -3.48 4.33 -1.56
CA ASP A 43 -4.56 5.32 -1.60
C ASP A 43 -5.79 4.86 -0.81
N THR A 44 -6.12 3.57 -0.93
CA THR A 44 -7.25 3.00 -0.20
C THR A 44 -7.01 3.00 1.31
N ILE A 45 -5.77 2.75 1.77
CA ILE A 45 -5.38 2.91 3.17
C ILE A 45 -5.52 4.38 3.59
N ARG A 46 -4.99 5.31 2.79
CA ARG A 46 -5.07 6.75 3.07
C ARG A 46 -6.52 7.20 3.26
N GLU A 47 -7.41 6.84 2.34
CA GLU A 47 -8.85 7.11 2.46
C GLU A 47 -9.45 6.52 3.72
N TRP A 48 -8.99 5.35 4.16
CA TRP A 48 -9.46 4.72 5.39
C TRP A 48 -8.94 5.42 6.66
N VAL A 49 -7.66 5.83 6.68
CA VAL A 49 -7.04 6.58 7.78
C VAL A 49 -7.74 7.92 7.98
N LEU A 50 -7.97 8.67 6.89
CA LEU A 50 -8.63 9.98 6.92
C LEU A 50 -10.10 9.92 7.39
N ARG A 51 -10.71 8.74 7.40
CA ARG A 51 -12.08 8.51 7.91
C ARG A 51 -12.13 8.12 9.38
N GLN A 52 -10.99 7.87 10.04
CA GLN A 52 -10.95 7.52 11.46
C GLN A 52 -11.27 8.73 12.34
N ASP A 53 -12.00 8.50 13.43
CA ASP A 53 -12.30 9.50 14.46
C ASP A 53 -12.04 8.89 15.86
N PRO A 54 -11.00 9.32 16.59
CA PRO A 54 -10.02 10.32 16.18
C PRO A 54 -9.10 9.82 15.06
N MET A 55 -8.62 10.75 14.23
CA MET A 55 -7.59 10.45 13.24
C MET A 55 -6.27 10.11 13.96
N PRO A 56 -5.56 9.05 13.56
CA PRO A 56 -4.20 8.75 14.06
C PRO A 56 -3.27 9.96 13.89
N GLN A 57 -2.43 10.24 14.89
CA GLN A 57 -1.55 11.41 14.91
C GLN A 57 -0.06 11.05 14.80
N THR A 58 0.26 9.77 14.97
CA THR A 58 1.63 9.25 14.91
C THR A 58 1.67 7.96 14.11
N LEU A 59 2.86 7.62 13.59
CA LEU A 59 3.09 6.32 12.96
C LEU A 59 2.79 5.17 13.93
N ASP A 60 3.17 5.30 15.20
CA ASP A 60 2.91 4.30 16.24
C ASP A 60 1.40 4.05 16.44
N ASP A 61 0.55 5.08 16.35
CA ASP A 61 -0.91 4.92 16.41
C ASP A 61 -1.44 4.06 15.25
N LEU A 62 -0.88 4.24 14.05
CA LEU A 62 -1.24 3.44 12.88
C LEU A 62 -0.73 2.01 13.00
N LEU A 63 0.54 1.82 13.40
CA LEU A 63 1.14 0.48 13.59
C LEU A 63 0.47 -0.31 14.73
N GLY A 64 -0.13 0.39 15.70
CA GLY A 64 -0.96 -0.19 16.75
C GLY A 64 -2.38 -0.55 16.32
N ASN A 65 -2.82 -0.17 15.12
CA ASN A 65 -4.16 -0.45 14.64
C ASN A 65 -4.30 -1.91 14.17
N GLU A 66 -5.35 -2.60 14.65
CA GLU A 66 -5.62 -4.00 14.31
C GLU A 66 -5.65 -4.25 12.79
N MET A 67 -6.20 -3.33 11.99
CA MET A 67 -6.24 -3.48 10.54
C MET A 67 -4.87 -3.37 9.88
N ILE A 68 -4.02 -2.49 10.38
CA ILE A 68 -2.66 -2.32 9.87
C ILE A 68 -1.81 -3.54 10.27
N GLN A 69 -1.99 -4.06 11.48
CA GLN A 69 -1.35 -5.32 11.90
C GLN A 69 -1.78 -6.50 11.03
N ASP A 70 -3.09 -6.66 10.77
CA ASP A 70 -3.62 -7.68 9.86
C ASP A 70 -2.98 -7.60 8.46
N ILE A 71 -2.69 -6.38 7.98
CA ILE A 71 -2.01 -6.16 6.69
C ILE A 71 -0.56 -6.63 6.77
N PHE A 72 0.21 -6.23 7.79
CA PHE A 72 1.61 -6.63 7.94
C PHE A 72 1.78 -8.15 8.07
N ASP A 73 0.81 -8.83 8.69
CA ASP A 73 0.82 -10.29 8.84
C ASP A 73 0.73 -11.05 7.51
N VAL A 74 0.09 -10.46 6.49
CA VAL A 74 -0.08 -11.09 5.17
C VAL A 74 0.79 -10.47 4.07
N LEU A 75 1.30 -9.26 4.29
CA LEU A 75 2.12 -8.55 3.32
C LEU A 75 3.50 -9.23 3.21
N PRO A 76 4.05 -9.42 2.00
CA PRO A 76 5.41 -9.90 1.83
C PRO A 76 6.43 -8.99 2.52
N ALA A 77 7.38 -9.57 3.24
CA ALA A 77 8.41 -8.82 3.98
C ALA A 77 9.13 -7.73 3.15
N PRO A 78 9.46 -7.91 1.85
CA PRO A 78 10.06 -6.85 1.04
C PRO A 78 9.20 -5.58 0.90
N LEU A 79 7.89 -5.67 1.12
CA LEU A 79 6.95 -4.56 0.99
C LEU A 79 6.63 -3.88 2.33
N HIS A 80 7.09 -4.45 3.46
CA HIS A 80 6.83 -3.90 4.79
C HIS A 80 7.37 -2.48 4.93
N LEU A 81 8.63 -2.27 4.55
CA LEU A 81 9.27 -0.96 4.62
C LEU A 81 8.56 0.07 3.72
N ASN A 82 8.15 -0.35 2.51
CA ASN A 82 7.41 0.52 1.60
C ASN A 82 6.11 0.98 2.25
N LEU A 83 5.32 0.06 2.79
CA LEU A 83 4.08 0.40 3.49
C LEU A 83 4.34 1.33 4.68
N GLU A 84 5.33 1.02 5.52
CA GLU A 84 5.68 1.84 6.68
C GLU A 84 6.04 3.28 6.27
N THR A 85 6.84 3.44 5.21
CA THR A 85 7.17 4.76 4.65
C THR A 85 5.91 5.50 4.15
N GLU A 86 4.98 4.82 3.47
CA GLU A 86 3.74 5.48 3.04
C GLU A 86 2.86 5.92 4.22
N LEU A 87 2.77 5.10 5.28
CA LEU A 87 2.03 5.45 6.49
C LEU A 87 2.64 6.66 7.20
N GLU A 88 3.97 6.74 7.27
CA GLU A 88 4.69 7.90 7.81
C GLU A 88 4.37 9.17 7.01
N LEU A 89 4.45 9.11 5.67
CA LEU A 89 4.11 10.22 4.79
C LEU A 89 2.64 10.67 4.93
N MET A 90 1.71 9.74 5.18
CA MET A 90 0.30 10.06 5.45
C MET A 90 0.14 10.88 6.74
N ILE A 91 0.88 10.54 7.80
CA ILE A 91 0.86 11.27 9.08
C ILE A 91 1.51 12.64 8.95
N ASP A 92 2.62 12.72 8.22
CA ASP A 92 3.34 13.98 7.97
C ASP A 92 2.59 14.95 7.05
N GLY A 93 1.46 14.52 6.46
CA GLY A 93 0.67 15.32 5.54
C GLY A 93 1.38 15.54 4.19
N VAL A 94 2.34 14.69 3.85
CA VAL A 94 3.04 14.74 2.58
C VAL A 94 2.21 13.97 1.55
N GLU A 95 1.61 14.72 0.62
CA GLU A 95 1.14 14.15 -0.64
C GLU A 95 2.38 13.95 -1.51
N ARG A 96 2.60 12.73 -2.01
CA ARG A 96 3.55 12.55 -3.10
C ARG A 96 2.94 13.25 -4.30
N GLU A 97 3.54 14.36 -4.74
CA GLU A 97 3.21 14.92 -6.05
C GLU A 97 3.48 13.82 -7.07
N ASP A 98 2.47 13.40 -7.82
CA ASP A 98 2.65 12.52 -8.97
C ASP A 98 3.70 13.19 -9.89
N GLU A 99 4.96 12.74 -9.83
CA GLU A 99 6.04 13.25 -10.68
C GLU A 99 5.78 13.00 -12.18
N ASP A 100 4.68 12.32 -12.52
CA ASP A 100 4.20 12.11 -13.90
C ASP A 100 3.37 13.28 -14.47
N LYS A 101 3.31 14.44 -13.79
CA LYS A 101 2.72 15.68 -14.37
C LYS A 101 3.70 16.55 -15.16
N TYR A 102 4.77 15.96 -15.70
CA TYR A 102 5.60 16.62 -16.72
C TYR A 102 5.25 16.09 -18.11
N ASP A 103 4.23 16.70 -18.71
CA ASP A 103 3.99 16.72 -20.16
C ASP A 103 4.76 17.91 -20.79
#